data_AF-A0A2N1PWH6-F1
#
_entry.id   AF-A0A2N1PWH6-F1
#
_cell.length_a   1.000
_cell.length_b   1.000
_cell.length_c   1.000
_cell.angle_alpha   90.00
_cell.angle_beta   90.00
_cell.angle_gamma   90.00
#
_symmetry.space_group_name_H-M   'P 1'
#
loop_
_entity.id
_entity.type
_entity.pdbx_description
1 polymer ?
#
loop_
_entity_poly.entity_id
_entity_poly.type
_entity_poly.pdbx_seq_one_letter_code
_entity_poly.pdbx_strand_id
1 'polypeptide(L)'
;MYDRLSLIEKQYQEIQDKLSSGGLEVKEMTSLLKESSSIQETVETYRFFKAKSEELKELEVMIVDEEDPELVEMLQLEIDRLNEVLLKTEDKLKILLLPKDPNDDKNVIVDIKGAAGGDEGNIFAGDLFRMYSKYAESKGWKIEVLDAMEGSMGGYTSIEFMVSGKLVYSFLKYESGTHRVQRVPLTESMGRIHTSTATVHVMPEAEEIELDIKWDDIRVDTYNSSGPGGQSVNTTKSAVRLTHEPSG
;
A
#
# COMPACT_ATOMS: atom_id res chain seq x y z
N MET A 1 -24.25 9.16 -0.93
CA MET A 1 -23.47 8.11 -0.23
C MET A 1 -24.06 6.74 -0.53
N TYR A 2 -25.32 6.51 -0.17
CA TYR A 2 -26.02 5.23 -0.37
C TYR A 2 -26.05 4.75 -1.84
N ASP A 3 -26.20 5.65 -2.82
CA ASP A 3 -26.13 5.27 -4.24
C ASP A 3 -24.77 4.66 -4.61
N ARG A 4 -23.67 5.22 -4.09
CA ARG A 4 -22.32 4.67 -4.30
C ARG A 4 -22.16 3.32 -3.63
N LEU A 5 -22.66 3.15 -2.40
CA LEU A 5 -22.61 1.86 -1.69
C LEU A 5 -23.41 0.79 -2.42
N SER A 6 -24.57 1.15 -2.99
CA SER A 6 -25.38 0.27 -3.83
C SER A 6 -24.63 -0.17 -5.09
N LEU A 7 -23.93 0.75 -5.75
CA LEU A 7 -23.08 0.43 -6.90
C LEU A 7 -21.93 -0.51 -6.53
N ILE A 8 -21.25 -0.26 -5.40
CA ILE A 8 -20.15 -1.11 -4.90
C ILE A 8 -20.66 -2.52 -4.56
N GLU A 9 -21.82 -2.63 -3.91
CA GLU A 9 -22.44 -3.92 -3.62
C GLU A 9 -22.78 -4.69 -4.91
N LYS A 10 -23.32 -4.01 -5.92
CA LYS A 10 -23.61 -4.61 -7.23
C LYS A 10 -22.33 -5.08 -7.92
N GLN A 11 -21.28 -4.25 -7.94
CA GLN A 11 -19.98 -4.62 -8.49
C GLN A 11 -19.39 -5.85 -7.79
N TYR A 12 -19.46 -5.91 -6.45
CA TYR A 12 -19.00 -7.07 -5.69
C TYR A 12 -19.75 -8.34 -6.10
N GLN A 13 -21.07 -8.27 -6.27
CA GLN A 13 -21.87 -9.39 -6.73
C GLN A 13 -21.45 -9.84 -8.14
N GLU A 14 -21.28 -8.91 -9.08
CA GLU A 14 -20.82 -9.21 -10.44
C GLU A 14 -19.43 -9.87 -10.45
N ILE A 15 -18.51 -9.45 -9.57
CA ILE A 15 -17.19 -10.08 -9.42
C ILE A 15 -17.32 -11.51 -8.89
N GLN A 16 -18.15 -11.74 -7.87
CA GLN A 16 -18.39 -13.06 -7.29
C GLN A 16 -19.02 -14.03 -8.30
N ASP A 17 -19.96 -13.53 -9.11
CA ASP A 17 -20.59 -14.32 -10.17
C ASP A 17 -19.58 -14.72 -11.25
N LYS A 18 -18.69 -13.80 -11.68
CA LYS A 18 -17.60 -14.09 -12.63
C LYS A 18 -16.59 -15.09 -12.09
N LEU A 19 -16.20 -14.97 -10.82
CA LEU A 19 -15.31 -15.93 -10.17
C LEU A 19 -15.95 -17.33 -10.10
N SER A 20 -17.27 -17.40 -9.97
CA SER A 20 -18.03 -18.66 -9.88
C SER A 20 -18.30 -19.31 -11.24
N SER A 21 -18.37 -18.54 -12.34
CA SER A 21 -18.70 -19.05 -13.67
C SER A 21 -17.60 -19.91 -14.32
N GLY A 22 -16.37 -19.87 -13.78
CA GLY A 22 -15.22 -20.60 -14.31
C GLY A 22 -14.73 -20.08 -15.67
N GLY A 23 -13.54 -20.51 -16.10
CA GLY A 23 -12.98 -20.17 -17.42
C GLY A 23 -12.16 -18.87 -17.50
N LEU A 24 -11.79 -18.28 -16.36
CA LEU A 24 -10.92 -17.11 -16.30
C LEU A 24 -9.44 -17.50 -16.40
N GLU A 25 -8.63 -16.67 -17.05
CA GLU A 25 -7.18 -16.80 -17.01
C GLU A 25 -6.64 -16.51 -15.60
N VAL A 26 -5.49 -17.08 -15.24
CA VAL A 26 -4.89 -16.94 -13.89
C VAL A 26 -4.68 -15.47 -13.52
N LYS A 27 -4.29 -14.63 -14.48
CA LYS A 27 -4.06 -13.19 -14.27
C LYS A 27 -5.35 -12.45 -13.98
N GLU A 28 -6.41 -12.74 -14.73
CA GLU A 28 -7.75 -12.15 -14.53
C GLU A 28 -8.39 -12.62 -13.22
N MET A 29 -8.22 -13.89 -12.86
CA MET A 29 -8.69 -14.42 -11.58
C MET A 29 -8.00 -13.72 -10.40
N THR A 30 -6.69 -13.50 -10.50
CA THR A 30 -5.90 -12.84 -9.45
C THR A 30 -6.33 -11.38 -9.27
N SER A 31 -6.56 -10.65 -10.36
CA SER A 31 -7.01 -9.25 -10.29
C SER A 31 -8.41 -9.14 -9.69
N LEU A 32 -9.35 -10.00 -10.09
CA LEU A 32 -10.71 -10.02 -9.55
C LEU A 32 -10.75 -10.38 -8.06
N LEU A 33 -9.90 -11.30 -7.61
CA LEU A 33 -9.76 -11.63 -6.19
C LEU A 33 -9.26 -10.42 -5.38
N LYS A 34 -8.26 -9.70 -5.90
CA LYS A 34 -7.73 -8.48 -5.27
C LYS A 34 -8.79 -7.38 -5.19
N GLU A 35 -9.52 -7.16 -6.29
CA GLU A 35 -10.63 -6.20 -6.34
C GLU A 35 -11.74 -6.57 -5.36
N SER A 36 -12.18 -7.83 -5.36
CA SER A 36 -13.20 -8.34 -4.44
C SER A 36 -12.81 -8.14 -2.98
N SER A 37 -11.57 -8.51 -2.62
CA SER A 37 -11.06 -8.31 -1.27
C SER A 37 -11.01 -6.84 -0.86
N SER A 38 -10.79 -5.92 -1.80
CA SER A 38 -10.64 -4.49 -1.50
C SER A 38 -11.96 -3.81 -1.10
N ILE A 39 -13.09 -4.30 -1.63
CA ILE A 39 -14.44 -3.76 -1.42
C ILE A 39 -15.29 -4.60 -0.45
N GLN A 40 -14.86 -5.82 -0.12
CA GLN A 40 -15.60 -6.76 0.73
C GLN A 40 -16.04 -6.12 2.06
N GLU A 41 -15.12 -5.47 2.80
CA GLU A 41 -15.45 -4.85 4.08
C GLU A 41 -16.54 -3.77 3.95
N THR A 42 -16.48 -2.97 2.88
CA THR A 42 -17.48 -1.94 2.57
C THR A 42 -18.85 -2.55 2.33
N VAL A 43 -18.91 -3.65 1.56
CA VAL A 43 -20.16 -4.35 1.27
C VAL A 43 -20.73 -5.02 2.52
N GLU A 44 -19.92 -5.71 3.30
CA GLU A 44 -20.37 -6.34 4.55
C GLU A 44 -20.90 -5.31 5.56
N THR A 45 -20.17 -4.19 5.72
CA THR A 45 -20.61 -3.09 6.59
C THR A 45 -21.92 -2.47 6.08
N TYR A 46 -22.08 -2.34 4.77
CA TYR A 46 -23.31 -1.78 4.18
C TYR A 46 -24.51 -2.73 4.31
N ARG A 47 -24.30 -4.04 4.14
CA ARG A 47 -25.34 -5.06 4.38
C ARG A 47 -25.77 -5.09 5.83
N PHE A 48 -24.82 -4.97 6.76
CA PHE A 48 -25.12 -4.83 8.18
C PHE A 48 -25.95 -3.58 8.46
N PHE A 49 -25.56 -2.42 7.90
CA PHE A 49 -26.33 -1.18 8.00
C PHE A 49 -27.77 -1.35 7.48
N LYS A 50 -27.96 -1.97 6.31
CA LYS A 50 -29.29 -2.23 5.74
C LYS A 50 -30.14 -3.10 6.66
N ALA A 51 -29.58 -4.19 7.18
CA ALA A 51 -30.30 -5.09 8.08
C ALA A 51 -30.75 -4.37 9.35
N LYS A 52 -29.86 -3.57 9.97
CA LYS A 52 -30.20 -2.78 11.17
C LYS A 52 -31.17 -1.64 10.88
N SER A 53 -31.10 -1.05 9.69
CA SER A 53 -32.05 -0.01 9.29
C SER A 53 -33.45 -0.59 9.06
N GLU A 54 -33.57 -1.84 8.61
CA GLU A 54 -34.86 -2.48 8.46
C GLU A 54 -35.43 -2.89 9.82
N GLU A 55 -34.61 -3.45 10.70
CA GLU A 55 -34.98 -3.76 12.10
C GLU A 55 -35.48 -2.51 12.84
N LEU A 56 -34.82 -1.36 12.65
CA LEU A 56 -35.28 -0.09 13.22
C LEU A 56 -36.67 0.29 12.71
N LYS A 57 -36.93 0.18 11.40
CA LYS A 57 -38.26 0.49 10.84
C LYS A 57 -39.33 -0.44 11.37
N GLU A 58 -39.03 -1.72 11.51
CA GLU A 58 -39.98 -2.70 12.07
C GLU A 58 -40.36 -2.34 13.51
N LEU A 59 -39.39 -1.91 14.33
CA LEU A 59 -39.64 -1.45 15.69
C LEU A 59 -40.39 -0.11 15.74
N GLU A 60 -40.05 0.83 14.85
CA GLU A 60 -40.76 2.11 14.71
C GLU A 60 -42.22 1.91 14.30
N VAL A 61 -42.53 0.88 13.52
CA VAL A 61 -43.92 0.52 13.20
C VAL A 61 -44.60 -0.14 14.40
N MET A 62 -43.93 -1.07 15.09
CA MET A 62 -44.48 -1.75 16.27
C MET A 62 -44.84 -0.79 17.40
N ILE A 63 -44.02 0.23 17.66
CA ILE A 63 -44.26 1.17 18.77
C ILE A 63 -45.45 2.10 18.51
N VAL A 64 -45.85 2.33 17.24
CA VAL A 64 -47.02 3.18 16.91
C VAL A 64 -48.33 2.56 17.38
N ASP A 65 -48.43 1.23 17.28
CA ASP A 65 -49.66 0.47 17.57
C ASP A 65 -49.64 -0.17 18.97
N GLU A 66 -48.62 0.11 19.80
CA GLU A 66 -48.46 -0.45 21.14
C GLU A 66 -49.04 0.48 22.22
N GLU A 67 -49.89 -0.07 23.09
CA GLU A 67 -50.60 0.68 24.14
C GLU A 67 -50.06 0.37 25.54
N ASP A 68 -49.32 -0.74 25.73
CA ASP A 68 -48.72 -1.09 27.01
C ASP A 68 -47.48 -0.22 27.31
N PRO A 69 -47.51 0.63 28.37
CA PRO A 69 -46.40 1.51 28.70
C PRO A 69 -45.07 0.81 28.97
N GLU A 70 -45.07 -0.40 29.53
CA GLU A 70 -43.83 -1.15 29.80
C GLU A 70 -43.19 -1.65 28.50
N LEU A 71 -44.00 -2.07 27.52
CA LEU A 71 -43.52 -2.46 26.19
C LEU A 71 -43.05 -1.25 25.38
N VAL A 72 -43.76 -0.12 25.44
CA VAL A 72 -43.34 1.12 24.76
C VAL A 72 -41.96 1.58 25.26
N GLU A 73 -41.72 1.57 26.57
CA GLU A 73 -40.41 1.92 27.13
C GLU A 73 -39.31 0.97 26.66
N MET A 74 -39.59 -0.33 26.61
CA MET A 74 -38.65 -1.34 26.10
C MET A 74 -38.32 -1.14 24.62
N LEU A 75 -39.33 -0.88 23.79
CA LEU A 75 -39.17 -0.62 22.36
C LEU A 75 -38.36 0.65 22.11
N GLN A 76 -38.64 1.72 22.87
CA GLN A 76 -37.90 2.98 22.76
C GLN A 76 -36.41 2.80 23.07
N LEU A 77 -36.07 2.04 24.11
CA LEU A 77 -34.68 1.74 24.45
C LEU A 77 -33.95 0.98 23.33
N GLU A 78 -34.60 0.02 22.67
CA GLU A 78 -33.99 -0.71 21.57
C GLU A 78 -33.88 0.15 20.30
N ILE A 79 -34.86 1.01 20.02
CA ILE A 79 -34.80 2.03 18.95
C ILE A 79 -33.61 2.96 19.16
N ASP A 80 -33.42 3.49 20.37
CA ASP A 80 -32.30 4.38 20.68
C ASP A 80 -30.95 3.67 20.51
N ARG A 81 -30.86 2.41 20.96
CA ARG A 81 -29.69 1.57 20.78
C ARG A 81 -29.38 1.32 19.30
N LEU A 82 -30.38 1.00 18.49
CA LEU A 82 -30.21 0.78 17.05
C LEU A 82 -29.81 2.05 16.32
N ASN A 83 -30.36 3.20 16.71
CA ASN A 83 -29.94 4.50 16.19
C ASN A 83 -28.46 4.78 16.45
N GLU A 84 -27.95 4.49 17.65
CA GLU A 84 -26.50 4.59 17.92
C GLU A 84 -25.66 3.65 17.05
N VAL A 85 -26.12 2.41 16.87
CA VAL A 85 -25.44 1.41 16.02
C VAL A 85 -25.41 1.87 14.58
N LEU A 86 -26.52 2.38 14.05
CA LEU A 86 -26.62 2.91 12.69
C LEU A 86 -25.70 4.11 12.49
N LEU A 87 -25.65 5.04 13.44
CA LEU A 87 -24.78 6.21 13.38
C LEU A 87 -23.30 5.82 13.34
N LYS A 88 -22.86 4.92 14.23
CA LYS A 88 -21.49 4.39 14.24
C LYS A 88 -21.15 3.64 12.94
N THR A 89 -22.10 2.89 12.41
CA THR A 89 -21.93 2.13 11.16
C THR A 89 -21.86 3.08 9.95
N GLU A 90 -22.67 4.15 9.95
CA GLU A 90 -22.67 5.16 8.89
C GLU A 90 -21.34 5.91 8.84
N ASP A 91 -20.78 6.28 10.00
CA ASP A 91 -19.47 6.92 10.07
C ASP A 91 -18.35 5.98 9.60
N LYS A 92 -18.43 4.68 9.95
CA LYS A 92 -17.52 3.67 9.39
C LYS A 92 -17.64 3.61 7.86
N LEU A 93 -18.86 3.63 7.31
CA LEU A 93 -19.09 3.63 5.87
C LEU A 93 -18.52 4.87 5.17
N LYS A 94 -18.63 6.05 5.79
CA LYS A 94 -18.02 7.29 5.25
C LYS A 94 -16.50 7.16 5.13
N ILE A 95 -15.85 6.56 6.12
CA ILE A 95 -14.40 6.29 6.10
C ILE A 95 -14.05 5.28 5.01
N LEU A 96 -14.82 4.19 4.88
CA LEU A 96 -14.59 3.16 3.86
C LEU A 96 -14.80 3.65 2.42
N LEU A 97 -15.55 4.74 2.22
CA LEU A 97 -15.78 5.38 0.93
C LEU A 97 -14.67 6.37 0.53
N LEU A 98 -13.70 6.64 1.42
CA LEU A 98 -12.56 7.46 1.06
C LEU A 98 -11.73 6.72 0.00
N PRO A 99 -11.28 7.43 -1.07
CA PRO A 99 -10.45 6.82 -2.10
C PRO A 99 -9.16 6.30 -1.46
N LYS A 100 -8.93 5.00 -1.59
CA LYS A 100 -7.68 4.35 -1.15
C LYS A 100 -6.57 4.67 -2.14
N ASP A 101 -5.35 4.83 -1.66
CA ASP A 101 -4.18 4.91 -2.54
C ASP A 101 -3.94 3.51 -3.11
N PRO A 102 -3.76 3.34 -4.43
CA PRO A 102 -3.48 2.04 -5.04
C PRO A 102 -2.22 1.36 -4.46
N ASN A 103 -1.34 2.12 -3.82
CA ASN A 103 -0.13 1.61 -3.18
C ASN A 103 -0.28 1.33 -1.68
N ASP A 104 -1.43 1.64 -1.05
CA ASP A 104 -1.58 1.53 0.41
C ASP A 104 -1.26 0.14 0.97
N ASP A 105 -1.55 -0.92 0.19
CA ASP A 105 -1.30 -2.33 0.54
C ASP A 105 0.11 -2.82 0.21
N LYS A 106 0.92 -2.02 -0.48
CA LYS A 106 2.26 -2.44 -0.91
C LYS A 106 3.23 -2.43 0.27
N ASN A 107 4.20 -3.34 0.20
CA ASN A 107 5.42 -3.23 1.01
C ASN A 107 6.15 -1.95 0.64
N VAL A 108 7.07 -1.52 1.50
CA VAL A 108 7.82 -0.29 1.24
C VAL A 108 9.31 -0.52 1.40
N ILE A 109 10.08 0.24 0.64
CA ILE A 109 11.50 0.43 0.84
C ILE A 109 11.66 1.78 1.56
N VAL A 110 12.38 1.77 2.67
CA VAL A 110 12.73 2.95 3.44
C VAL A 110 14.24 3.18 3.33
N ASP A 111 14.62 4.37 2.85
CA ASP A 111 16.00 4.84 2.78
C ASP A 111 16.18 6.01 3.75
N ILE A 112 17.05 5.82 4.75
CA ILE A 112 17.38 6.84 5.74
C ILE A 112 18.83 7.26 5.55
N LYS A 113 19.05 8.57 5.40
CA LYS A 113 20.39 9.14 5.22
C LYS A 113 20.68 10.23 6.24
N GLY A 114 21.88 10.18 6.82
CA GLY A 114 22.42 11.30 7.59
C GLY A 114 22.56 12.52 6.69
N ALA A 115 22.12 13.69 7.17
CA ALA A 115 22.17 14.94 6.40
C ALA A 115 23.05 15.98 7.10
N ALA A 116 22.49 17.08 7.62
CA ALA A 116 23.27 18.12 8.27
C ALA A 116 23.65 17.69 9.71
N GLY A 117 24.85 18.06 10.14
CA GLY A 117 25.35 17.76 11.49
C GLY A 117 26.41 16.67 11.57
N GLY A 118 26.95 16.21 10.44
CA GLY A 118 28.07 15.26 10.38
C GLY A 118 27.75 13.95 11.07
N ASP A 119 28.66 13.45 11.90
CA ASP A 119 28.49 12.19 12.63
C ASP A 119 27.23 12.15 13.50
N GLU A 120 26.76 13.29 14.03
CA GLU A 120 25.51 13.34 14.79
C GLU A 120 24.29 13.08 13.90
N GLY A 121 24.34 13.49 12.63
CA GLY A 121 23.30 13.16 11.65
C GLY A 121 23.23 11.65 11.37
N ASN A 122 24.40 10.99 11.33
CA ASN A 122 24.49 9.54 11.14
C ASN A 122 23.96 8.77 12.36
N ILE A 123 24.30 9.22 13.57
CA ILE A 123 23.75 8.68 14.82
C ILE A 123 22.23 8.83 14.83
N PHE A 124 21.72 10.00 14.43
CA PHE A 124 20.28 10.24 14.36
C PHE A 124 19.58 9.36 13.31
N ALA A 125 20.21 9.09 12.16
CA ALA A 125 19.69 8.12 11.19
C ALA A 125 19.59 6.71 11.80
N GLY A 126 20.55 6.31 12.64
CA GLY A 126 20.47 5.07 13.43
C GLY A 126 19.34 5.06 14.45
N ASP A 127 19.11 6.18 15.13
CA ASP A 127 17.98 6.33 16.06
C ASP A 127 16.63 6.20 15.33
N LEU A 128 16.51 6.80 14.13
CA LEU A 128 15.33 6.66 13.28
C LEU A 128 15.12 5.21 12.83
N PHE A 129 16.17 4.52 12.38
CA PHE A 129 16.07 3.11 12.03
C PHE A 129 15.60 2.26 13.21
N ARG A 130 16.13 2.51 14.41
CA ARG A 130 15.69 1.83 15.63
C ARG A 130 14.23 2.14 15.96
N MET A 131 13.80 3.39 15.78
CA MET A 131 12.40 3.80 15.95
C MET A 131 11.48 3.03 14.99
N TYR A 132 11.80 3.01 13.69
CA TYR A 132 11.02 2.28 12.69
C TYR A 132 11.02 0.78 12.94
N SER A 133 12.14 0.21 13.40
CA SER A 133 12.23 -1.21 13.78
C SER A 133 11.24 -1.55 14.90
N LYS A 134 11.17 -0.72 15.93
CA LYS A 134 10.22 -0.92 17.03
C LYS A 134 8.78 -0.67 16.61
N TYR A 135 8.55 0.30 15.73
CA TYR A 135 7.22 0.55 15.19
C TYR A 135 6.73 -0.63 14.33
N ALA A 136 7.59 -1.19 13.48
CA ALA A 136 7.30 -2.37 12.67
C ALA A 136 6.98 -3.59 13.54
N GLU A 137 7.78 -3.86 14.58
CA GLU A 137 7.50 -4.92 15.56
C GLU A 137 6.09 -4.77 16.18
N SER A 138 5.70 -3.55 16.56
CA SER A 138 4.38 -3.27 17.16
C SER A 138 3.20 -3.52 16.22
N LYS A 139 3.44 -3.45 14.90
CA LYS A 139 2.45 -3.70 13.85
C LYS A 139 2.50 -5.13 13.31
N GLY A 140 3.44 -5.95 13.78
CA GLY A 140 3.70 -7.28 13.24
C GLY A 140 4.29 -7.27 11.83
N TRP A 141 4.93 -6.17 11.41
CA TRP A 141 5.62 -6.07 10.13
C TRP A 141 7.02 -6.67 10.23
N LYS A 142 7.50 -7.21 9.11
CA LYS A 142 8.86 -7.74 8.97
C LYS A 142 9.76 -6.67 8.37
N ILE A 143 10.96 -6.50 8.92
CA ILE A 143 12.01 -5.67 8.34
C ILE A 143 13.11 -6.56 7.78
N GLU A 144 13.60 -6.20 6.60
CA GLU A 144 14.77 -6.79 5.94
C GLU A 144 15.70 -5.67 5.49
N VAL A 145 16.93 -5.65 6.03
CA VAL A 145 17.93 -4.65 5.63
C VAL A 145 18.51 -5.05 4.28
N LEU A 146 18.44 -4.14 3.31
CA LEU A 146 18.92 -4.33 1.93
C LEU A 146 20.36 -3.83 1.80
N ASP A 147 20.64 -2.64 2.31
CA ASP A 147 21.97 -2.04 2.32
C ASP A 147 22.16 -1.18 3.58
N ALA A 148 23.40 -1.09 4.06
CA ALA A 148 23.74 -0.27 5.22
C ALA A 148 25.19 0.22 5.14
N MET A 149 25.35 1.54 5.18
CA MET A 149 26.63 2.22 5.30
C MET A 149 26.74 2.83 6.70
N GLU A 150 27.57 2.22 7.55
CA GLU A 150 27.78 2.69 8.92
C GLU A 150 28.47 4.07 8.96
N GLY A 151 28.15 4.85 10.00
CA GLY A 151 28.82 6.12 10.28
C GLY A 151 30.11 5.94 11.07
N SER A 152 31.06 6.85 10.91
CA SER A 152 32.39 6.80 11.57
C SER A 152 32.33 6.76 13.09
N MET A 153 31.36 7.44 13.71
CA MET A 153 31.14 7.47 15.16
C MET A 153 29.86 6.74 15.60
N GLY A 154 29.34 5.84 14.76
CA GLY A 154 28.10 5.09 15.00
C GLY A 154 26.91 5.61 14.19
N GLY A 155 25.82 4.85 14.25
CA GLY A 155 24.66 5.05 13.38
C GLY A 155 24.96 4.72 11.92
N TYR A 156 24.25 5.38 11.00
CA TYR A 156 24.34 5.10 9.56
C TYR A 156 24.49 6.37 8.75
N THR A 157 25.44 6.39 7.81
CA THR A 157 25.50 7.39 6.75
C THR A 157 24.30 7.20 5.81
N SER A 158 24.01 5.94 5.46
CA SER A 158 22.79 5.53 4.77
C SER A 158 22.35 4.14 5.24
N ILE A 159 21.06 3.90 5.33
CA ILE A 159 20.49 2.58 5.58
C ILE A 159 19.21 2.41 4.77
N GLU A 160 19.17 1.34 4.00
CA GLU A 160 18.05 0.96 3.15
C GLU A 160 17.47 -0.37 3.65
N PHE A 161 16.17 -0.39 3.90
CA PHE A 161 15.48 -1.58 4.38
C PHE A 161 14.07 -1.70 3.81
N MET A 162 13.67 -2.93 3.54
CA MET A 162 12.32 -3.29 3.15
C MET A 162 11.47 -3.56 4.39
N VAL A 163 10.24 -3.05 4.39
CA VAL A 163 9.21 -3.32 5.40
C VAL A 163 8.05 -4.03 4.73
N SER A 164 7.80 -5.28 5.13
CA SER A 164 6.74 -6.12 4.57
C SER A 164 5.63 -6.39 5.58
N GLY A 165 4.38 -6.29 5.14
CA GLY A 165 3.22 -6.51 6.00
C GLY A 165 1.92 -5.94 5.44
N LYS A 166 0.89 -5.87 6.28
CA LYS A 166 -0.42 -5.32 5.89
C LYS A 166 -0.41 -3.79 5.99
N LEU A 167 -0.86 -3.13 4.92
CA LEU A 167 -1.07 -1.67 4.82
C LEU A 167 0.18 -0.81 5.10
N VAL A 168 1.39 -1.32 4.86
CA VAL A 168 2.64 -0.67 5.28
C VAL A 168 2.78 0.74 4.70
N TYR A 169 2.58 0.89 3.39
CA TYR A 169 2.68 2.19 2.73
C TYR A 169 1.66 3.19 3.25
N SER A 170 0.44 2.74 3.57
CA SER A 170 -0.61 3.61 4.10
C SER A 170 -0.19 4.36 5.37
N PHE A 171 0.59 3.70 6.23
CA PHE A 171 1.11 4.30 7.46
C PHE A 171 2.41 5.10 7.23
N LEU A 172 3.34 4.59 6.40
CA LEU A 172 4.67 5.19 6.28
C LEU A 172 4.78 6.27 5.19
N LYS A 173 3.79 6.44 4.30
CA LYS A 173 3.83 7.44 3.23
C LYS A 173 4.02 8.89 3.71
N TYR A 174 3.66 9.18 4.95
CA TYR A 174 3.80 10.50 5.57
C TYR A 174 5.15 10.74 6.24
N GLU A 175 5.98 9.71 6.34
CA GLU A 175 7.29 9.77 7.00
C GLU A 175 8.41 10.30 6.08
N SER A 176 8.13 10.35 4.78
CA SER A 176 9.04 10.89 3.78
C SER A 176 9.31 12.37 4.02
N GLY A 177 10.58 12.74 4.18
CA GLY A 177 11.00 14.12 4.37
C GLY A 177 12.26 14.27 5.20
N THR A 178 12.54 15.51 5.61
CA THR A 178 13.65 15.84 6.49
C THR A 178 13.20 15.82 7.95
N HIS A 179 13.88 15.01 8.75
CA HIS A 179 13.70 14.91 10.19
C HIS A 179 14.78 15.73 10.88
N ARG A 180 14.39 16.47 11.93
CA ARG A 180 15.28 17.38 12.66
C ARG A 180 15.40 16.95 14.11
N VAL A 181 16.63 16.95 14.64
CA VAL A 181 16.93 16.71 16.04
C VAL A 181 17.68 17.90 16.65
N GLN A 182 17.37 18.21 17.90
CA GLN A 182 18.10 19.20 18.70
C GLN A 182 18.47 18.59 20.04
N ARG A 183 19.76 18.33 20.26
CA ARG A 183 20.29 17.79 21.51
C ARG A 183 21.76 18.16 21.66
N VAL A 184 22.34 17.85 22.83
CA VAL A 184 23.79 17.86 23.00
C VAL A 184 24.35 16.62 22.29
N PRO A 185 25.13 16.75 21.20
CA PRO A 185 25.65 15.61 20.47
C PRO A 185 26.57 14.75 21.34
N LEU A 186 26.62 13.46 21.03
CA LEU A 186 27.59 12.55 21.68
C LEU A 186 29.04 12.93 21.33
N THR A 187 29.24 13.62 20.21
CA THR A 187 30.55 14.07 19.71
C THR A 187 30.97 15.44 20.26
N GLU A 188 30.13 16.12 21.05
CA GLU A 188 30.38 17.48 21.54
C GLU A 188 30.95 17.49 22.97
N SER A 189 32.04 18.24 23.19
CA SER A 189 32.76 18.28 24.48
C SER A 189 32.28 19.38 25.43
N MET A 190 31.68 20.46 24.92
CA MET A 190 31.32 21.66 25.69
C MET A 190 29.85 21.70 26.14
N GLY A 191 29.10 20.61 25.93
CA GLY A 191 27.71 20.50 26.37
C GLY A 191 26.73 21.42 25.62
N ARG A 192 27.08 21.88 24.42
CA ARG A 192 26.24 22.79 23.63
C ARG A 192 25.19 22.01 22.84
N ILE A 193 23.99 22.59 22.71
CA ILE A 193 22.92 22.02 21.90
C ILE A 193 23.22 22.32 20.43
N HIS A 194 23.28 21.28 19.61
CA HIS A 194 23.38 21.39 18.16
C HIS A 194 22.06 20.98 17.50
N THR A 195 21.90 21.40 16.25
CA THR A 195 20.80 20.97 15.39
C THR A 195 21.37 20.12 14.28
N SER A 196 20.87 18.90 14.15
CA SER A 196 21.24 17.95 13.10
C SER A 196 19.99 17.46 12.38
N THR A 197 20.16 16.90 11.19
CA THR A 197 19.07 16.38 10.37
C THR A 197 19.41 15.03 9.74
N ALA A 198 18.36 14.28 9.42
CA ALA A 198 18.41 13.08 8.60
C ALA A 198 17.24 13.12 7.60
N THR A 199 17.41 12.54 6.42
CA THR A 199 16.35 12.41 5.42
C THR A 199 15.82 11.00 5.41
N VAL A 200 14.49 10.86 5.37
CA VAL A 200 13.79 9.59 5.22
C VAL A 200 13.07 9.61 3.88
N HIS A 201 13.25 8.59 3.07
CA HIS A 201 12.53 8.37 1.83
C HIS A 201 11.77 7.05 1.93
N VAL A 202 10.46 7.10 1.73
CA VAL A 202 9.58 5.92 1.71
C VAL A 202 9.04 5.75 0.30
N MET A 203 9.30 4.59 -0.30
CA MET A 203 8.88 4.23 -1.65
C MET A 203 8.08 2.93 -1.61
N PRO A 204 6.93 2.83 -2.30
CA PRO A 204 6.23 1.55 -2.41
C PRO A 204 7.06 0.60 -3.28
N GLU A 205 7.00 -0.69 -2.96
CA GLU A 205 7.60 -1.74 -3.77
C GLU A 205 7.04 -1.66 -5.21
N ALA A 206 7.94 -1.60 -6.19
CA ALA A 206 7.55 -1.62 -7.59
C ALA A 206 7.11 -3.05 -7.96
N GLU A 207 6.03 -3.17 -8.74
CA GLU A 207 5.69 -4.47 -9.33
C GLU A 207 6.70 -4.75 -10.45
N GLU A 208 7.31 -5.94 -10.45
CA GLU A 208 8.10 -6.38 -11.58
C GLU A 208 7.21 -6.45 -12.82
N ILE A 209 7.51 -5.63 -13.82
CA ILE A 209 6.82 -5.67 -15.09
C ILE A 209 7.50 -6.74 -15.93
N GLU A 210 6.83 -7.88 -16.12
CA GLU A 210 7.23 -8.82 -17.17
C GLU A 210 7.04 -8.12 -18.53
N LEU A 211 8.16 -7.81 -19.17
CA LEU A 211 8.19 -7.26 -20.51
C LEU A 211 8.02 -8.41 -21.51
N ASP A 212 6.81 -8.58 -22.02
CA ASP A 212 6.54 -9.47 -23.15
C ASP A 212 7.00 -8.78 -24.45
N ILE A 213 8.24 -9.06 -24.85
CA ILE A 213 8.77 -8.57 -26.13
C ILE A 213 8.24 -9.47 -27.24
N LYS A 214 7.33 -8.92 -28.03
CA LYS A 214 6.77 -9.62 -29.19
C LYS A 214 7.80 -9.65 -30.31
N TRP A 215 7.98 -10.81 -30.93
CA TRP A 215 8.86 -10.96 -32.09
C TRP A 215 8.43 -10.09 -33.28
N ASP A 216 7.15 -9.76 -33.39
CA ASP A 216 6.62 -8.87 -34.43
C ASP A 216 7.17 -7.43 -34.31
N ASP A 217 7.57 -7.00 -33.11
CA ASP A 217 8.14 -5.68 -32.84
C ASP A 217 9.69 -5.67 -33.01
N ILE A 218 10.30 -6.83 -33.28
CA ILE A 218 11.75 -6.96 -33.48
C ILE A 218 12.06 -7.07 -34.96
N ARG A 219 12.71 -6.05 -35.51
CA ARG A 219 13.33 -6.16 -36.83
C ARG A 219 14.63 -6.94 -36.74
N VAL A 220 14.74 -8.00 -37.54
CA VAL A 220 15.93 -8.85 -37.65
C VAL A 220 16.70 -8.48 -38.92
N ASP A 221 17.83 -7.81 -38.76
CA ASP A 221 18.72 -7.46 -39.86
C ASP A 221 19.94 -8.40 -39.88
N THR A 222 20.22 -9.01 -41.05
CA THR A 222 21.36 -9.93 -41.23
C THR A 222 22.41 -9.34 -42.19
N TYR A 223 23.65 -9.29 -41.71
CA TYR A 223 24.79 -8.68 -42.39
C TYR A 223 25.96 -9.66 -42.50
N ASN A 224 26.90 -9.33 -43.38
CA ASN A 224 28.22 -9.95 -43.35
C ASN A 224 29.00 -9.42 -42.15
N SER A 225 29.66 -10.31 -41.41
CA SER A 225 30.48 -9.91 -40.26
C SER A 225 31.67 -9.05 -40.70
N SER A 226 32.11 -8.14 -39.85
CA SER A 226 33.36 -7.39 -40.04
C SER A 226 34.44 -7.95 -39.13
N GLY A 227 35.63 -8.23 -39.70
CA GLY A 227 36.77 -8.77 -38.95
C GLY A 227 37.63 -9.74 -39.76
N PRO A 228 38.76 -10.21 -39.19
CA PRO A 228 39.62 -11.17 -39.85
C PRO A 228 38.93 -12.53 -39.93
N GLY A 229 38.59 -12.92 -41.15
CA GLY A 229 38.23 -14.27 -41.53
C GLY A 229 38.23 -14.30 -43.05
N GLY A 230 38.60 -15.43 -43.64
CA GLY A 230 38.89 -15.53 -45.07
C GLY A 230 37.67 -15.30 -45.97
N GLN A 231 37.54 -16.08 -47.04
CA GLN A 231 36.42 -15.90 -47.98
C GLN A 231 35.03 -16.01 -47.34
N SER A 232 34.89 -16.75 -46.23
CA SER A 232 33.62 -16.96 -45.53
C SER A 232 33.03 -15.68 -44.92
N VAL A 233 33.87 -14.72 -44.53
CA VAL A 233 33.42 -13.43 -43.95
C VAL A 233 32.76 -12.55 -45.01
N ASN A 234 33.16 -12.69 -46.28
CA ASN A 234 32.60 -11.91 -47.39
C ASN A 234 31.35 -12.55 -48.02
N THR A 235 31.12 -13.85 -47.78
CA THR A 235 30.05 -14.61 -48.45
C THR A 235 28.93 -15.06 -47.50
N THR A 236 29.19 -15.17 -46.20
CA THR A 236 28.22 -15.66 -45.22
C THR A 236 27.69 -14.53 -44.35
N LYS A 237 26.37 -14.36 -44.34
CA LYS A 237 25.69 -13.43 -43.43
C LYS A 237 25.63 -14.02 -42.02
N SER A 238 26.70 -13.81 -41.25
CA SER A 238 26.84 -14.33 -39.89
C SER A 238 26.62 -13.27 -38.80
N ALA A 239 26.52 -11.98 -39.15
CA ALA A 239 26.21 -10.93 -38.19
C ALA A 239 24.70 -10.69 -38.16
N VAL A 240 24.11 -10.72 -36.96
CA VAL A 240 22.68 -10.46 -36.73
C VAL A 240 22.54 -9.23 -35.85
N ARG A 241 21.67 -8.31 -36.25
CA ARG A 241 21.23 -7.16 -35.45
C ARG A 241 19.74 -7.28 -35.23
N LEU A 242 19.34 -7.10 -33.97
CA LEU A 242 17.95 -7.00 -33.57
C LEU A 242 17.68 -5.53 -33.22
N THR A 243 16.60 -4.96 -33.75
CA THR A 243 16.14 -3.61 -33.42
C THR A 243 14.70 -3.71 -32.96
N HIS A 244 14.40 -3.20 -31.76
CA HIS A 244 13.03 -3.13 -31.28
C HIS A 244 12.40 -1.85 -31.83
N GLU A 245 11.59 -1.99 -32.88
CA GLU A 245 11.05 -0.86 -33.65
C GLU A 245 10.42 0.25 -32.77
N PRO A 246 9.65 -0.07 -31.70
CA PRO A 246 9.07 0.96 -30.83
C PRO A 246 10.08 1.77 -30.00
N SER A 247 11.21 1.18 -29.59
CA SER A 247 12.21 1.85 -28.75
C SER A 247 13.46 2.31 -29.49
N GLY A 248 13.67 1.83 -30.72
CA GLY A 248 14.91 2.00 -31.48
C GLY A 248 16.00 1.00 -31.08
#